data_AF-A0A2M6WRH4-F1
#
_entry.id   AF-A0A2M6WRH4-F1
#
_cell.length_a   1.000
_cell.length_b   1.000
_cell.length_c   1.000
_cell.angle_alpha   90.00
_cell.angle_beta   90.00
_cell.angle_gamma   90.00
#
_symmetry.space_group_name_H-M   'P 1'
#
loop_
_entity.id
_entity.type
_entity.pdbx_description
1 polymer ?
#
loop_
_entity_poly.entity_id
_entity_poly.type
_entity_poly.pdbx_seq_one_letter_code
_entity_poly.pdbx_strand_id
1 'polypeptide(L)'
;MEEKYQPAYGQIIFWEKLDEFIDIRGGEVLIDECQIYFNSRKWKDLPERIQYKFQQHRKHIKRDSQGKVVGLNIWGAVQNVKRIDTVVRELVNNVFIIKKIFKLFIIRQYDIEEIDKEKKYCYSTNIFTFSHKVASSYDTFQEIAGFSRH
;
A
#
# COMPACT_ATOMS: atom_id res chain seq x y z
N MET A 1 20.65 -29.86 -8.20
CA MET A 1 20.50 -28.83 -7.15
C MET A 1 20.09 -27.56 -7.86
N GLU A 2 18.80 -27.21 -7.82
CA GLU A 2 18.34 -25.93 -8.36
C GLU A 2 18.74 -24.81 -7.40
N GLU A 3 19.55 -23.87 -7.88
CA GLU A 3 19.82 -22.62 -7.16
C GLU A 3 18.50 -21.85 -7.02
N LYS A 4 17.95 -21.83 -5.81
CA LYS A 4 16.85 -20.93 -5.46
C LYS A 4 17.33 -19.49 -5.60
N TYR A 5 16.89 -18.82 -6.66
CA TYR A 5 17.01 -17.39 -6.83
C TYR A 5 16.39 -16.69 -5.60
N GLN A 6 17.23 -16.11 -4.73
CA GLN A 6 16.78 -15.23 -3.65
C GLN A 6 16.76 -13.80 -4.20
N PRO A 7 15.58 -13.21 -4.49
CA PRO A 7 15.52 -11.83 -4.93
C PRO A 7 16.09 -10.91 -3.84
N ALA A 8 16.95 -9.98 -4.23
CA ALA A 8 17.58 -9.00 -3.34
C ALA A 8 16.58 -8.09 -2.59
N TYR A 9 15.30 -8.14 -2.93
CA TYR A 9 14.23 -7.26 -2.46
C TYR A 9 13.20 -7.95 -1.54
N GLY A 10 13.46 -9.20 -1.12
CA GLY A 10 12.56 -9.96 -0.25
C GLY A 10 11.51 -10.79 -0.99
N GLN A 11 10.65 -11.49 -0.25
CA GLN A 11 9.60 -12.34 -0.79
C GLN A 11 8.34 -11.53 -1.06
N ILE A 12 7.85 -11.53 -2.30
CA ILE A 12 6.51 -11.02 -2.64
C ILE A 12 5.51 -12.14 -2.35
N ILE A 13 4.50 -11.83 -1.55
CA ILE A 13 3.42 -12.76 -1.21
C ILE A 13 2.12 -12.09 -1.63
N PHE A 14 1.40 -12.73 -2.55
CA PHE A 14 0.04 -12.33 -2.91
C PHE A 14 -0.93 -12.93 -1.90
N TRP A 15 -1.92 -12.13 -1.51
CA TRP A 15 -2.94 -12.50 -0.54
C TRP A 15 -4.29 -12.11 -1.14
N GLU A 16 -5.30 -12.96 -0.98
CA GLU A 16 -6.59 -12.78 -1.65
C GLU A 16 -7.67 -12.28 -0.69
N LYS A 17 -7.59 -12.68 0.59
CA LYS A 17 -8.60 -12.38 1.59
C LYS A 17 -8.09 -11.41 2.63
N LEU A 18 -8.98 -10.48 3.03
CA LEU A 18 -8.66 -9.48 4.05
C LEU A 18 -8.20 -10.09 5.38
N ASP A 19 -8.65 -11.31 5.69
CA ASP A 19 -8.27 -12.01 6.92
C ASP A 19 -6.81 -12.46 6.95
N GLU A 20 -6.19 -12.73 5.79
CA GLU A 20 -4.77 -13.11 5.72
C GLU A 20 -3.86 -11.97 6.21
N PHE A 21 -4.31 -10.73 6.07
CA PHE A 21 -3.58 -9.55 6.55
C PHE A 21 -3.44 -9.50 8.08
N ILE A 22 -4.32 -10.16 8.82
CA ILE A 22 -4.28 -10.18 10.30
C ILE A 22 -2.95 -10.77 10.77
N ASP A 23 -2.48 -11.81 10.10
CA ASP A 23 -1.34 -12.61 10.54
C ASP A 23 -0.01 -12.07 10.03
N ILE A 24 -0.02 -11.18 9.03
CA ILE A 24 1.19 -10.56 8.50
C ILE A 24 1.94 -9.78 9.60
N ARG A 25 3.24 -9.96 9.73
CA ARG A 25 4.11 -9.27 10.68
C ARG A 25 5.39 -8.84 9.99
N GLY A 26 5.76 -7.56 10.14
CA GLY A 26 6.93 -6.96 9.52
C GLY A 26 6.92 -6.92 8.00
N GLY A 27 7.52 -5.89 7.41
CA GLY A 27 7.66 -5.72 5.97
C GLY A 27 6.66 -4.72 5.39
N GLU A 28 6.46 -4.80 4.08
CA GLU A 28 5.66 -3.87 3.30
C GLU A 28 4.40 -4.58 2.78
N VAL A 29 3.21 -4.06 3.11
CA VAL A 29 1.94 -4.51 2.54
C VAL A 29 1.48 -3.46 1.54
N LEU A 30 1.25 -3.88 0.30
CA LEU A 30 0.71 -3.06 -0.77
C LEU A 30 -0.72 -3.50 -1.05
N ILE A 31 -1.66 -2.54 -1.03
CA ILE A 31 -3.07 -2.78 -1.27
C ILE A 31 -3.49 -1.89 -2.44
N ASP A 32 -3.83 -2.51 -3.57
CA ASP A 32 -4.36 -1.80 -4.72
C ASP A 32 -5.87 -1.54 -4.56
N GLU A 33 -6.36 -0.46 -5.18
CA GLU A 33 -7.75 0.00 -5.11
C GLU A 33 -8.35 -0.03 -3.68
N CYS A 34 -7.58 0.51 -2.73
CA CYS A 34 -7.85 0.47 -1.28
C CYS A 34 -9.27 0.87 -0.88
N GLN A 35 -9.93 1.74 -1.66
CA GLN A 35 -11.30 2.17 -1.38
C GLN A 35 -12.34 1.05 -1.41
N ILE A 36 -12.03 -0.10 -2.02
CA ILE A 36 -12.92 -1.27 -2.00
C ILE A 36 -13.15 -1.75 -0.56
N TYR A 37 -12.08 -1.77 0.24
CA TYR A 37 -12.10 -2.26 1.63
C TYR A 37 -12.34 -1.14 2.64
N PHE A 38 -11.80 0.05 2.38
CA PHE A 38 -11.72 1.13 3.39
C PHE A 38 -12.65 2.31 3.10
N ASN A 39 -13.73 2.13 2.34
CA ASN A 39 -14.77 3.16 2.27
C ASN A 39 -15.59 3.19 3.55
N SER A 40 -16.29 4.31 3.80
CA SER A 40 -17.01 4.54 5.06
C SER A 40 -18.10 3.52 5.39
N ARG A 41 -18.71 2.91 4.38
CA ARG A 41 -19.70 1.84 4.59
C ARG A 41 -19.02 0.56 5.05
N LYS A 42 -17.97 0.15 4.34
CA LYS A 42 -17.25 -1.10 4.60
C LYS A 42 -16.39 -1.04 5.85
N TRP A 43 -15.81 0.11 6.19
CA TRP A 43 -14.99 0.27 7.39
C TRP A 43 -15.73 -0.12 8.66
N LYS A 44 -16.99 0.34 8.79
CA LYS A 44 -17.85 -0.03 9.93
C LYS A 44 -18.15 -1.52 9.99
N ASP A 45 -18.24 -2.17 8.82
CA ASP A 45 -18.54 -3.59 8.70
C ASP A 45 -17.29 -4.47 8.82
N LEU A 46 -16.09 -3.88 8.91
CA LEU A 46 -14.86 -4.65 9.10
C LEU A 46 -14.82 -5.28 10.49
N PRO A 47 -14.39 -6.54 10.61
CA PRO A 47 -14.14 -7.17 11.90
C PRO A 47 -13.22 -6.29 12.78
N GLU A 48 -13.54 -6.14 14.06
CA GLU A 48 -12.76 -5.31 14.99
C GLU A 48 -11.26 -5.65 14.99
N ARG A 49 -10.92 -6.94 14.88
CA ARG A 49 -9.53 -7.42 14.77
C ARG A 49 -8.76 -6.77 13.61
N ILE A 50 -9.43 -6.53 12.48
CA ILE A 50 -8.84 -5.85 11.32
C ILE A 50 -8.65 -4.36 11.63
N GLN A 51 -9.66 -3.71 12.22
CA GLN A 51 -9.54 -2.30 12.60
C GLN A 51 -8.37 -2.07 13.57
N TYR A 52 -8.24 -2.91 14.60
CA TYR A 52 -7.11 -2.90 15.53
C TYR A 52 -5.78 -3.14 14.84
N LYS A 53 -5.75 -4.06 13.86
CA LYS A 53 -4.56 -4.35 13.07
C LYS A 53 -4.06 -3.10 12.35
N PHE A 54 -4.95 -2.32 11.72
CA PHE A 54 -4.59 -1.05 11.08
C PHE A 54 -4.12 0.00 12.10
N GLN A 55 -4.84 0.18 13.20
CA GLN A 55 -4.46 1.15 14.23
C GLN A 55 -3.12 0.84 14.90
N GLN A 56 -2.77 -0.45 15.03
CA GLN A 56 -1.57 -0.90 15.74
C GLN A 56 -0.49 -1.45 14.82
N HIS A 57 -0.57 -1.22 13.50
CA HIS A 57 0.31 -1.82 12.48
C HIS A 57 1.80 -1.72 12.84
N ARG A 58 2.25 -0.58 13.40
CA ARG A 58 3.63 -0.33 13.82
C ARG A 58 4.16 -1.31 14.88
N LYS A 59 3.29 -1.87 15.72
CA LYS A 59 3.67 -2.85 16.76
C LYS A 59 3.84 -4.26 16.19
N HIS A 60 3.36 -4.51 14.97
CA HIS A 60 3.44 -5.80 14.31
C HIS A 60 4.80 -6.00 13.64
N ILE A 61 5.80 -6.32 14.47
CA ILE A 61 7.20 -6.46 14.05
C ILE A 61 7.59 -7.91 13.73
N LYS A 62 8.62 -8.06 12.89
CA LYS A 62 9.33 -9.32 12.62
C LYS A 62 10.84 -9.07 12.74
N ARG A 63 11.63 -10.12 12.99
CA ARG A 63 13.09 -10.07 12.88
C ARG A 63 13.52 -10.63 11.53
N ASP A 64 14.40 -9.92 10.84
CA ASP A 64 15.02 -10.44 9.62
C ASP A 64 16.14 -11.44 9.93
N SER A 65 16.77 -11.98 8.87
CA SER A 65 17.88 -12.94 8.99
C SER A 65 19.11 -12.39 9.72
N GLN A 66 19.21 -11.07 9.86
CA GLN A 66 20.29 -10.38 10.57
C GLN A 66 19.87 -9.98 12.00
N GLY A 67 18.67 -10.39 12.44
CA GLY A 67 18.14 -10.11 13.77
C GLY A 67 17.59 -8.68 13.95
N LYS A 68 17.55 -7.87 12.88
CA LYS A 68 17.03 -6.50 12.90
C LYS A 68 15.51 -6.52 12.95
N VAL A 69 14.95 -5.61 13.74
CA VAL A 69 13.50 -5.43 13.86
C VAL A 69 12.97 -4.72 12.63
N VAL A 70 11.99 -5.33 11.97
CA VAL A 70 11.28 -4.83 10.80
C VAL A 70 9.83 -4.60 11.19
N GLY A 71 9.39 -3.33 11.16
CA GLY A 71 7.99 -2.96 11.38
C GLY A 71 7.12 -3.27 10.16
N LEU A 72 5.81 -3.33 10.38
CA LEU A 72 4.84 -3.47 9.29
C LEU A 72 4.47 -2.07 8.76
N ASN A 73 4.74 -1.84 7.49
CA ASN A 73 4.32 -0.65 6.75
C ASN A 73 3.19 -1.04 5.78
N ILE A 74 2.21 -0.16 5.64
CA ILE A 74 1.03 -0.40 4.82
C ILE A 74 0.91 0.74 3.81
N TRP A 75 0.77 0.37 2.55
CA TRP A 75 0.58 1.27 1.42
C TRP A 75 -0.76 0.96 0.77
N GLY A 76 -1.56 2.00 0.57
CA GLY A 76 -2.80 1.93 -0.16
C GLY A 76 -2.75 2.78 -1.41
N ALA A 77 -3.00 2.18 -2.57
CA ALA A 77 -3.21 2.92 -3.81
C ALA A 77 -4.69 3.27 -3.95
N VAL A 78 -4.97 4.55 -4.24
CA VAL A 78 -6.33 5.06 -4.44
C VAL A 78 -6.33 6.12 -5.52
N GLN A 79 -7.40 6.17 -6.30
CA GLN A 79 -7.59 7.22 -7.30
C GLN A 79 -8.01 8.56 -6.67
N ASN A 80 -8.75 8.50 -5.55
CA ASN A 80 -9.18 9.68 -4.80
C ASN A 80 -9.20 9.37 -3.31
N VAL A 81 -8.37 10.07 -2.54
CA VAL A 81 -8.23 9.90 -1.09
C VAL A 81 -9.56 10.12 -0.36
N LYS A 82 -10.47 10.96 -0.86
CA LYS A 82 -11.79 11.19 -0.27
C LYS A 82 -12.72 9.98 -0.30
N ARG A 83 -12.37 8.93 -1.07
CA ARG A 83 -13.11 7.66 -1.09
C ARG A 83 -12.76 6.76 0.09
N ILE A 84 -11.71 7.10 0.83
CA ILE A 84 -11.30 6.39 2.05
C ILE A 84 -12.01 6.99 3.26
N ASP A 85 -12.45 6.10 4.16
CA ASP A 85 -13.06 6.46 5.42
C ASP A 85 -12.17 7.42 6.22
N THR A 86 -12.79 8.37 6.91
CA THR A 86 -12.07 9.40 7.66
C THR A 86 -11.19 8.81 8.76
N VAL A 87 -11.62 7.76 9.45
CA VAL A 87 -10.82 7.11 10.51
C VAL A 87 -9.56 6.49 9.90
N VAL A 88 -9.68 5.86 8.74
CA VAL A 88 -8.51 5.29 8.06
C VAL A 88 -7.56 6.39 7.60
N ARG A 89 -8.10 7.51 7.08
CA ARG A 89 -7.28 8.67 6.70
C ARG A 89 -6.50 9.25 7.87
N GLU A 90 -7.08 9.30 9.07
CA GLU A 90 -6.39 9.77 10.28
C GLU A 90 -5.19 8.88 10.67
N LEU A 91 -5.16 7.61 10.25
CA LEU A 91 -4.02 6.71 10.48
C LEU A 91 -2.91 6.89 9.43
N VAL A 92 -3.18 7.57 8.32
CA VAL A 92 -2.23 7.76 7.23
C VAL A 92 -1.20 8.83 7.60
N ASN A 93 0.07 8.46 7.58
CA ASN A 93 1.16 9.38 7.92
C ASN A 93 1.65 10.20 6.73
N ASN A 94 1.59 9.62 5.53
CA ASN A 94 2.14 10.22 4.32
C ASN A 94 1.22 9.93 3.16
N VAL A 95 0.94 10.95 2.35
CA VAL A 95 0.27 10.78 1.07
C VAL A 95 1.18 11.16 -0.07
N PHE A 96 1.31 10.23 -1.01
CA PHE A 96 2.10 10.39 -2.21
C PHE A 96 1.17 10.59 -3.40
N ILE A 97 1.22 11.77 -4.01
CA ILE A 97 0.51 12.06 -5.26
C ILE A 97 1.47 11.84 -6.41
N ILE A 98 1.14 10.87 -7.27
CA ILE A 98 1.93 10.54 -8.45
C ILE A 98 1.27 11.17 -9.67
N LYS A 99 2.04 11.95 -10.44
CA LYS A 99 1.61 12.51 -11.73
C LYS A 99 2.57 12.08 -12.83
N LYS A 100 2.01 11.64 -13.95
CA LYS A 100 2.77 11.35 -15.17
C LYS A 100 2.77 12.57 -16.08
N ILE A 101 3.95 13.00 -16.50
CA ILE A 101 4.18 14.05 -17.50
C ILE A 101 5.07 13.44 -18.58
N PHE A 102 4.49 13.09 -19.72
CA PHE A 102 5.15 12.29 -20.76
C PHE A 102 5.76 10.99 -20.21
N LYS A 103 7.09 10.83 -20.26
CA LYS A 103 7.82 9.65 -19.74
C LYS A 103 8.26 9.83 -18.28
N LEU A 104 8.03 11.01 -17.71
CA LEU A 104 8.45 11.39 -16.38
C LEU A 104 7.31 11.16 -15.39
N PHE A 105 7.66 10.63 -14.22
CA PHE A 105 6.76 10.51 -13.09
C PHE A 105 7.25 11.44 -11.99
N ILE A 106 6.33 12.27 -11.49
CA ILE A 106 6.56 13.19 -10.40
C ILE A 106 5.77 12.66 -9.21
N ILE A 107 6.48 12.32 -8.13
CA ILE A 107 5.88 11.99 -6.84
C ILE A 107 6.01 13.21 -5.95
N ARG A 108 4.89 13.62 -5.36
CA ARG A 108 4.86 14.66 -4.34
C ARG A 108 4.33 14.07 -3.04
N GLN A 109 5.05 14.31 -1.96
CA GLN A 109 4.68 13.86 -0.63
C GLN A 109 4.02 14.99 0.15
N TYR A 110 2.92 14.66 0.82
CA TYR A 110 2.10 15.55 1.64
C TYR A 110 1.77 14.87 2.96
N ASP A 111 1.44 15.68 3.96
CA ASP A 111 0.66 15.21 5.10
C ASP A 111 -0.77 14.90 4.66
N ILE A 112 -1.47 14.04 5.40
CA ILE A 112 -2.91 13.85 5.21
C ILE A 112 -3.68 15.16 5.42
N GLU A 113 -3.26 15.98 6.40
CA GLU A 113 -3.91 17.25 6.72
C GLU A 113 -3.79 18.29 5.59
N GLU A 114 -2.77 18.17 4.74
CA GLU A 114 -2.51 19.09 3.63
C GLU A 114 -3.40 18.82 2.41
N ILE A 115 -4.04 17.66 2.31
CA ILE A 115 -4.76 17.24 1.09
C ILE A 115 -6.00 18.09 0.83
N ASP A 116 -6.70 18.48 1.89
CA ASP A 116 -7.95 19.25 1.78
C ASP A 116 -7.71 20.77 1.76
N LYS A 117 -6.47 21.22 1.96
CA LYS A 117 -6.11 22.65 1.91
C LYS A 117 -6.04 23.15 0.46
N GLU A 118 -6.48 24.41 0.27
CA GLU A 118 -6.36 25.11 -1.02
C GLU A 118 -4.89 25.29 -1.43
N LYS A 119 -4.06 25.74 -0.48
CA LYS A 119 -2.60 25.84 -0.63
C LYS A 119 -1.95 24.71 0.15
N LYS A 120 -1.48 23.69 -0.57
CA LYS A 120 -0.82 22.51 0.01
C LYS A 120 0.66 22.76 0.22
N TYR A 121 1.18 22.39 1.39
CA TYR A 121 2.61 22.30 1.64
C TYR A 121 3.15 20.94 1.22
N CYS A 122 4.09 20.94 0.27
CA CYS A 122 4.71 19.72 -0.25
C CYS A 122 6.01 19.45 0.52
N TYR A 123 6.12 18.31 1.20
CA TYR A 123 7.31 17.96 1.97
C TYR A 123 8.48 17.56 1.08
N SER A 124 8.21 16.76 0.05
CA SER A 124 9.23 16.29 -0.87
C SER A 124 8.66 16.16 -2.27
N THR A 125 9.51 16.38 -3.27
CA THR A 125 9.20 16.10 -4.67
C THR A 125 10.32 15.23 -5.23
N ASN A 126 9.94 14.07 -5.74
CA ASN A 126 10.84 13.13 -6.39
C ASN A 126 10.41 12.95 -7.84
N ILE A 127 11.40 12.78 -8.71
CA ILE A 127 11.19 12.66 -10.15
C ILE A 127 11.89 11.40 -10.60
N PHE A 128 11.19 10.55 -11.34
CA PHE A 128 11.76 9.32 -11.85
C PHE A 128 11.17 8.96 -13.22
N THR A 129 11.85 8.04 -13.91
CA THR A 129 11.34 7.41 -15.14
C THR A 129 11.29 5.91 -14.91
N PHE A 130 10.30 5.23 -15.46
CA PHE A 130 10.30 3.77 -15.45
C PHE A 130 11.20 3.28 -16.58
N SER A 131 12.16 2.41 -16.24
CA SER A 131 12.85 1.63 -17.26
C SER A 131 11.86 0.62 -17.86
N HIS A 132 12.05 0.26 -19.13
CA HIS A 132 11.24 -0.76 -19.81
C HIS A 132 11.23 -2.11 -19.04
N LYS A 133 12.28 -2.40 -18.28
CA LYS A 133 12.39 -3.61 -17.45
C LYS A 133 11.40 -3.63 -16.28
N VAL A 134 11.13 -2.47 -15.66
CA VAL A 134 10.14 -2.37 -14.58
C VAL A 134 8.71 -2.35 -15.13
N ALA A 135 8.51 -1.75 -16.31
CA ALA A 135 7.20 -1.77 -16.96
C ALA A 135 6.78 -3.18 -17.40
N SER A 136 7.73 -4.05 -17.72
CA SER A 136 7.48 -5.43 -18.16
C SER A 136 7.41 -6.44 -17.00
N SER A 137 7.75 -6.04 -15.77
CA SER A 137 7.65 -6.91 -14.60
C SER A 137 6.25 -6.93 -13.95
N TYR A 138 5.28 -6.19 -14.51
CA TYR A 138 3.92 -6.13 -14.00
C TYR A 138 2.93 -6.19 -15.15
N ASP A 139 2.16 -7.28 -15.22
CA ASP A 139 1.08 -7.43 -16.19
C ASP A 139 -0.20 -6.81 -15.61
N THR A 140 -0.54 -5.61 -16.07
CA THR A 140 -1.75 -4.90 -15.65
C THR A 140 -3.05 -5.52 -16.18
N PHE A 141 -2.96 -6.50 -17.09
CA PHE A 141 -4.12 -7.17 -17.69
C PHE A 141 -4.46 -8.52 -17.03
N GLN A 142 -3.63 -9.00 -16.09
CA GLN A 142 -4.03 -10.12 -15.26
C GLN A 142 -5.15 -9.68 -14.32
N GLU A 143 -6.35 -10.15 -14.60
CA GLU A 143 -7.48 -10.07 -13.67
C GLU A 143 -7.07 -10.80 -12.38
N ILE A 144 -7.13 -10.12 -11.24
CA ILE A 144 -6.88 -10.75 -9.93
C ILE A 144 -7.94 -11.85 -9.79
N ALA A 145 -7.49 -13.10 -9.71
CA ALA A 145 -8.36 -14.27 -9.62
C ALA A 145 -9.34 -14.09 -8.45
N GLY A 146 -10.63 -13.97 -8.77
CA GLY A 146 -11.68 -13.63 -7.80
C GLY A 146 -12.98 -13.14 -8.43
N PHE A 147 -12.93 -12.65 -9.67
CA PHE A 147 -14.11 -12.28 -10.46
C PHE A 147 -14.64 -13.41 -11.36
N SER A 148 -14.43 -14.67 -10.97
CA SER A 148 -15.16 -15.78 -11.61
C SER A 148 -16.64 -15.65 -11.27
N ARG A 149 -17.42 -15.17 -12.25
CA ARG A 149 -18.88 -15.15 -12.21
C ARG A 149 -19.37 -16.59 -12.01
N HIS A 150 -20.03 -16.84 -10.89
CA HIS A 150 -21.06 -17.87 -10.84
C HIS A 150 -22.27 -17.39 -11.64
#